data_AF-A0A933ZKW6-F1
#
_entry.id   AF-A0A933ZKW6-F1
#
_cell.length_a   1.000
_cell.length_b   1.000
_cell.length_c   1.000
_cell.angle_alpha   90.00
_cell.angle_beta   90.00
_cell.angle_gamma   90.00
#
_symmetry.space_group_name_H-M   'P 1'
#
loop_
_entity.id
_entity.type
_entity.pdbx_description
1 polymer ?
#
loop_
_entity_poly.entity_id
_entity_poly.type
_entity_poly.pdbx_seq_one_letter_code
_entity_poly.pdbx_strand_id
1 'polypeptide(L)'
;MISMRTALLGAAMLSVMLLGTTACEDDTCKKADACHKNGLCTGEKGAACKAATNEDCRNAAVCKKEGKCTAKEGKCTAESDNDCKGSENCQKSQTCNAYNGECVNLDTFTDPDCSKTCKTDGQCVKKGGKCVALSKFHCNSSSSDIPDPESACKQQGRCAVKDGTCVADSNAKCASSDACKKETQCTAADGRCVATQDDCTKSQACAAGGQCTAKDGKCVAVTAADCKKSGNCKQSGLCTPKDGKCALTSSADCAQAQVCTKFQRCTFKDGGCNK
;
A
#
# COMPACT_ATOMS: atom_id res chain seq x y z
N MET A 1 -29.68 78.67 22.93
CA MET A 1 -30.26 78.68 24.30
C MET A 1 -29.53 77.60 25.07
N ILE A 2 -28.56 77.94 25.94
CA ILE A 2 -28.75 78.05 27.40
C ILE A 2 -29.38 76.74 27.91
N SER A 3 -28.73 75.83 28.62
CA SER A 3 -28.13 75.93 29.96
C SER A 3 -27.46 74.55 30.23
N MET A 4 -26.20 74.39 30.63
CA MET A 4 -25.62 74.61 31.97
C MET A 4 -26.49 74.08 33.13
N ARG A 5 -26.11 72.95 33.76
CA ARG A 5 -25.75 72.83 35.21
C ARG A 5 -25.66 71.40 35.77
N THR A 6 -24.47 71.11 36.36
CA THR A 6 -24.17 70.42 37.65
C THR A 6 -24.95 69.15 38.02
N ALA A 7 -24.31 67.97 38.11
CA ALA A 7 -23.37 67.48 39.14
C ALA A 7 -24.10 66.54 40.10
N LEU A 8 -23.58 65.32 40.31
CA LEU A 8 -23.60 64.63 41.60
C LEU A 8 -22.77 63.34 41.55
N LEU A 9 -22.04 63.15 42.65
CA LEU A 9 -21.13 62.06 42.94
C LEU A 9 -21.87 60.71 42.98
N GLY A 10 -21.18 59.66 42.54
CA GLY A 10 -21.63 58.29 42.72
C GLY A 10 -20.49 57.32 42.46
N ALA A 11 -19.64 57.11 43.47
CA ALA A 11 -18.64 56.06 43.48
C ALA A 11 -19.34 54.69 43.36
N ALA A 12 -19.11 53.99 42.25
CA ALA A 12 -19.50 52.59 42.10
C ALA A 12 -18.22 51.77 41.86
N MET A 13 -17.98 50.86 42.79
CA MET A 13 -16.76 50.06 42.92
C MET A 13 -16.37 49.40 41.59
N LEU A 14 -15.13 49.66 41.14
CA LEU A 14 -14.43 48.81 40.20
C LEU A 14 -14.13 47.49 40.92
N SER A 15 -15.05 46.54 40.85
CA SER A 15 -14.78 45.15 41.22
C SER A 15 -13.83 44.55 40.19
N VAL A 16 -12.54 44.81 40.37
CA VAL A 16 -11.47 44.04 39.73
C VAL A 16 -11.58 42.63 40.27
N MET A 17 -12.30 41.76 39.57
CA MET A 17 -12.14 40.32 39.73
C MET A 17 -10.69 40.00 39.33
N LEU A 18 -9.82 39.98 40.32
CA LEU A 18 -8.58 39.22 40.28
C LEU A 18 -8.99 37.75 40.08
N LEU A 19 -9.19 37.35 38.83
CA LEU A 19 -9.12 35.95 38.45
C LEU A 19 -7.71 35.52 38.79
N GLY A 20 -7.55 34.93 39.97
CA GLY A 20 -6.30 34.33 40.40
C GLY A 20 -5.89 33.32 39.34
N THR A 21 -4.88 33.67 38.55
CA THR A 21 -4.19 32.72 37.69
C THR A 21 -3.48 31.77 38.65
N THR A 22 -4.15 30.68 39.02
CA THR A 22 -3.50 29.56 39.71
C THR A 22 -2.47 29.03 38.73
N ALA A 23 -1.23 29.50 38.87
CA ALA A 23 -0.11 28.99 38.11
C ALA A 23 -0.03 27.48 38.36
N CYS A 24 0.07 26.68 37.30
CA CYS A 24 0.40 25.26 37.44
C CYS A 24 1.84 25.15 37.94
N GLU A 25 2.00 25.06 39.26
CA GLU A 25 3.25 24.66 39.89
C GLU A 25 3.38 23.13 39.83
N ASP A 26 4.62 22.62 39.87
CA ASP A 26 4.91 21.17 39.74
C ASP A 26 4.10 20.30 40.71
N ASP A 27 3.85 20.76 41.92
CA ASP A 27 3.08 20.02 42.92
C ASP A 27 1.61 19.83 42.53
N THR A 28 1.06 20.74 41.72
CA THR A 28 -0.30 20.60 41.17
C THR A 28 -0.30 19.57 40.05
N CYS A 29 0.69 19.61 39.16
CA CYS A 29 0.80 18.67 38.05
C CYS A 29 1.05 17.23 38.53
N LYS A 30 1.92 17.03 39.52
CA LYS A 30 2.22 15.70 40.08
C LYS A 30 1.01 15.01 40.74
N LYS A 31 0.07 15.78 41.27
CA LYS A 31 -1.17 15.26 41.88
C LYS A 31 -2.30 15.07 40.88
N ALA A 32 -2.16 15.61 39.67
CA ALA A 32 -3.19 15.51 38.65
C ALA A 32 -3.26 14.08 38.10
N ASP A 33 -4.48 13.62 37.82
CA ASP A 33 -4.74 12.36 37.10
C ASP A 33 -3.93 12.25 35.81
N ALA A 34 -3.72 13.38 35.12
CA ALA A 34 -2.96 13.46 33.88
C ALA A 34 -1.48 13.09 34.06
N CYS A 35 -0.88 13.33 35.23
CA CYS A 35 0.48 12.87 35.53
C CYS A 35 0.53 11.35 35.60
N HIS A 36 -0.33 10.72 36.41
CA HIS A 36 -0.34 9.26 36.54
C HIS A 36 -0.79 8.52 35.28
N LYS A 37 -1.70 9.10 34.50
CA LYS A 37 -2.21 8.48 33.27
C LYS A 37 -1.29 8.72 32.09
N ASN A 38 -0.88 9.97 31.85
CA ASN A 38 -0.25 10.43 30.62
C ASN A 38 1.17 11.00 30.81
N GLY A 39 1.72 11.00 32.02
CA GLY A 39 3.05 11.52 32.33
C GLY A 39 3.15 13.05 32.30
N LEU A 40 2.01 13.76 32.36
CA LEU A 40 2.00 15.24 32.38
C LEU A 40 2.25 15.75 33.81
N CYS A 41 3.46 15.54 34.31
CA CYS A 41 3.82 15.75 35.72
C CYS A 41 4.56 17.06 36.01
N THR A 42 5.04 17.76 34.98
CA THR A 42 5.85 18.97 35.15
C THR A 42 5.05 20.21 34.74
N GLY A 43 5.04 21.25 35.59
CA GLY A 43 4.33 22.51 35.38
C GLY A 43 5.29 23.66 35.08
N GLU A 44 4.90 24.55 34.17
CA GLU A 44 5.56 25.85 33.98
C GLU A 44 4.56 26.97 34.29
N LYS A 45 5.05 28.06 34.90
CA LYS A 45 4.21 29.18 35.32
C LYS A 45 3.42 29.74 34.13
N GLY A 46 2.10 29.58 34.17
CA GLY A 46 1.19 30.05 33.11
C GLY A 46 0.99 29.09 31.94
N ALA A 47 1.52 27.86 32.01
CA ALA A 47 1.35 26.82 31.00
C ALA A 47 0.63 25.58 31.57
N ALA A 48 0.13 24.73 30.67
CA ALA A 48 -0.42 23.42 31.04
C ALA A 48 0.69 22.43 31.44
N CYS A 49 0.35 21.43 32.26
CA CYS A 49 1.27 20.37 32.63
C CYS A 49 1.78 19.61 31.39
N LYS A 50 3.06 19.24 31.42
CA LYS A 50 3.75 18.54 30.34
C LYS A 50 4.56 17.36 30.85
N ALA A 51 4.91 16.44 29.96
CA ALA A 51 5.95 15.46 30.18
C ALA A 51 7.30 16.11 29.86
N ALA A 52 8.06 16.51 30.89
CA ALA A 52 9.35 17.15 30.71
C ALA A 52 10.49 16.14 30.73
N THR A 53 10.31 15.01 31.42
CA THR A 53 11.35 13.98 31.57
C THR A 53 10.83 12.61 31.19
N ASN A 54 11.75 11.71 30.78
CA ASN A 54 11.41 10.31 30.57
C ASN A 54 10.90 9.64 31.85
N GLU A 55 11.28 10.14 33.03
CA GLU A 55 10.79 9.63 34.30
C GLU A 55 9.29 9.94 34.48
N ASP A 56 8.84 11.13 34.09
CA ASP A 56 7.41 11.49 34.07
C ASP A 56 6.61 10.45 33.26
N CYS A 57 7.15 10.06 32.10
CA CYS A 57 6.53 9.07 31.22
C CYS A 57 6.60 7.64 31.76
N ARG A 58 7.76 7.21 32.26
CA ARG A 58 7.97 5.84 32.78
C ARG A 58 7.12 5.53 33.99
N ASN A 59 6.84 6.53 34.82
CA ASN A 59 5.97 6.40 35.99
C ASN A 59 4.47 6.43 35.64
N ALA A 60 4.12 6.79 34.40
CA ALA A 60 2.74 6.88 33.95
C ALA A 60 2.19 5.56 33.38
N ALA A 61 0.88 5.38 33.50
CA ALA A 61 0.17 4.21 32.98
C ALA A 61 0.31 4.07 31.46
N VAL A 62 0.43 5.18 30.72
CA VAL A 62 0.63 5.18 29.26
C VAL A 62 1.93 4.48 28.84
N CYS A 63 3.02 4.57 29.61
CA CYS A 63 4.24 3.83 29.31
C CYS A 63 4.03 2.32 29.47
N LYS A 64 3.43 1.88 30.59
CA LYS A 64 3.17 0.45 30.82
C LYS A 64 2.19 -0.15 29.81
N LYS A 65 1.12 0.57 29.47
CA LYS A 65 0.05 0.04 28.59
C LYS A 65 0.39 0.18 27.11
N GLU A 66 0.81 1.36 26.69
CA GLU A 66 0.98 1.73 25.28
C GLU A 66 2.44 1.80 24.84
N GLY A 67 3.40 1.75 25.76
CA GLY A 67 4.83 1.86 25.42
C GLY A 67 5.30 3.28 25.16
N LYS A 68 4.54 4.31 25.58
CA LYS A 68 4.95 5.71 25.46
C LYS A 68 5.79 6.13 26.67
N CYS A 69 7.07 5.78 26.64
CA CYS A 69 7.97 5.89 27.78
C CYS A 69 9.01 7.02 27.67
N THR A 70 9.01 7.76 26.57
CA THR A 70 9.99 8.82 26.29
C THR A 70 9.30 10.17 26.19
N ALA A 71 9.81 11.19 26.88
CA ALA A 71 9.29 12.55 26.81
C ALA A 71 9.81 13.26 25.56
N LYS A 72 8.90 13.76 24.73
CA LYS A 72 9.20 14.53 23.53
C LYS A 72 8.11 15.56 23.29
N GLU A 73 8.52 16.80 23.04
CA GLU A 73 7.60 17.93 22.78
C GLU A 73 6.50 18.08 23.86
N GLY A 74 6.85 17.83 25.12
CA GLY A 74 5.95 17.97 26.25
C GLY A 74 4.94 16.82 26.41
N LYS A 75 5.07 15.72 25.67
CA LYS A 75 4.21 14.54 25.73
C LYS A 75 5.04 13.27 25.85
N CYS A 76 4.40 12.19 26.26
CA CYS A 76 4.99 10.86 26.22
C CYS A 76 4.78 10.21 24.86
N THR A 77 5.87 9.77 24.22
CA THR A 77 5.90 9.10 22.93
C THR A 77 6.74 7.82 23.00
N ALA A 78 6.55 6.94 22.02
CA ALA A 78 7.40 5.77 21.80
C ALA A 78 8.49 6.14 20.78
N GLU A 79 9.72 6.33 21.25
CA GLU A 79 10.85 6.74 20.40
C GLU A 79 11.76 5.57 20.04
N SER A 80 11.53 4.40 20.66
CA SER A 80 12.29 3.19 20.38
C SER A 80 11.43 1.94 20.48
N ASP A 81 11.80 0.89 19.74
CA ASP A 81 11.18 -0.43 19.86
C ASP A 81 11.24 -0.97 21.30
N ASN A 82 12.21 -0.54 22.10
CA ASN A 82 12.30 -0.95 23.51
C ASN A 82 11.17 -0.35 24.34
N ASP A 83 10.75 0.88 24.05
CA ASP A 83 9.59 1.50 24.70
C ASP A 83 8.33 0.65 24.41
N CYS A 84 8.16 0.25 23.15
CA CYS A 84 7.03 -0.58 22.73
C CYS A 84 7.08 -2.01 23.28
N LYS A 85 8.24 -2.68 23.25
CA LYS A 85 8.40 -4.07 23.70
C LYS A 85 8.10 -4.27 25.18
N GLY A 86 8.30 -3.23 26.00
CA GLY A 86 7.94 -3.25 27.42
C GLY A 86 6.44 -3.13 27.70
N SER A 87 5.62 -2.83 26.69
CA SER A 87 4.20 -2.51 26.87
C SER A 87 3.28 -3.72 26.88
N GLU A 88 2.14 -3.60 27.56
CA GLU A 88 1.07 -4.61 27.51
C GLU A 88 0.48 -4.75 26.09
N ASN A 89 0.36 -3.66 25.34
CA ASN A 89 -0.18 -3.69 23.97
C ASN A 89 0.73 -4.47 23.01
N CYS A 90 2.05 -4.39 23.15
CA CYS A 90 2.95 -5.25 22.40
C CYS A 90 2.64 -6.74 22.66
N GLN A 91 2.39 -7.13 23.91
CA GLN A 91 2.07 -8.52 24.26
C GLN A 91 0.70 -8.97 23.73
N LYS A 92 -0.31 -8.10 23.80
CA LYS A 92 -1.71 -8.45 23.47
C LYS A 92 -2.06 -8.26 21.99
N SER A 93 -1.44 -7.28 21.34
CA SER A 93 -1.81 -6.78 20.01
C SER A 93 -0.63 -6.69 19.04
N GLN A 94 0.56 -7.16 19.46
CA GLN A 94 1.76 -7.19 18.63
C GLN A 94 2.24 -5.81 18.16
N THR A 95 1.83 -4.73 18.86
CA THR A 95 2.30 -3.37 18.60
C THR A 95 3.65 -3.13 19.27
N CYS A 96 4.69 -3.74 18.72
CA CYS A 96 6.01 -3.83 19.35
C CYS A 96 7.08 -2.94 18.69
N ASN A 97 6.71 -2.13 17.70
CA ASN A 97 7.64 -1.30 16.95
C ASN A 97 7.30 0.18 17.12
N ALA A 98 8.32 1.00 17.37
CA ALA A 98 8.14 2.45 17.43
C ALA A 98 8.04 3.01 16.01
N TYR A 99 6.99 3.78 15.77
CA TYR A 99 6.73 4.44 14.49
C TYR A 99 6.01 5.77 14.72
N ASN A 100 6.68 6.88 14.36
CA ASN A 100 6.15 8.24 14.52
C ASN A 100 5.62 8.55 15.94
N GLY A 101 6.33 8.11 16.98
CA GLY A 101 5.96 8.37 18.38
C GLY A 101 4.89 7.43 18.94
N GLU A 102 4.42 6.46 18.15
CA GLU A 102 3.41 5.47 18.52
C GLU A 102 3.97 4.06 18.42
N CYS A 103 3.36 3.11 19.11
CA CYS A 103 3.67 1.69 18.97
C CYS A 103 2.73 1.05 17.96
N VAL A 104 3.29 0.44 16.92
CA VAL A 104 2.55 -0.20 15.83
C VAL A 104 3.03 -1.64 15.62
N ASN A 105 2.22 -2.43 14.92
CA ASN A 105 2.65 -3.72 14.37
C ASN A 105 3.14 -3.47 12.94
N LEU A 106 4.45 -3.36 12.74
CA LEU A 106 5.02 -3.08 11.41
C LEU A 106 4.74 -4.16 10.37
N ASP A 107 4.26 -5.33 10.76
CA ASP A 107 3.90 -6.38 9.81
C ASP A 107 2.56 -6.11 9.13
N THR A 108 1.62 -5.44 9.78
CA THR A 108 0.26 -5.19 9.26
C THR A 108 -0.10 -3.71 9.18
N PHE A 109 0.79 -2.83 9.65
CA PHE A 109 0.60 -1.40 9.66
C PHE A 109 0.62 -0.80 8.25
N THR A 110 -0.29 0.14 8.00
CA THR A 110 -0.31 0.92 6.76
C THR A 110 -0.12 2.39 7.10
N ASP A 111 0.99 2.95 6.63
CA ASP A 111 1.25 4.38 6.73
C ASP A 111 0.27 5.17 5.84
N PRO A 112 -0.34 6.26 6.34
CA PRO A 112 -1.26 7.08 5.56
C PRO A 112 -0.70 7.58 4.22
N ASP A 113 0.59 7.91 4.16
CA ASP A 113 1.26 8.38 2.93
C ASP A 113 1.45 7.25 1.91
N CYS A 114 1.52 6.01 2.37
CA CYS A 114 1.69 4.82 1.55
C CYS A 114 0.38 4.09 1.22
N SER A 115 -0.72 4.46 1.89
CA SER A 115 -2.03 3.79 1.78
C SER A 115 -2.60 3.72 0.36
N LYS A 116 -2.29 4.71 -0.50
CA LYS A 116 -2.85 4.82 -1.85
C LYS A 116 -2.49 3.65 -2.76
N THR A 117 -1.26 3.14 -2.69
CA THR A 117 -0.78 2.06 -3.54
C THR A 117 -0.51 0.77 -2.78
N CYS A 118 -0.40 0.83 -1.45
CA CYS A 118 -0.21 -0.32 -0.57
C CYS A 118 -1.09 -1.52 -0.92
N LYS A 119 -2.38 -1.30 -1.25
CA LYS A 119 -3.29 -2.41 -1.61
C LYS A 119 -2.82 -3.20 -2.83
N THR A 120 -2.22 -2.55 -3.83
CA THR A 120 -1.87 -3.16 -5.11
C THR A 120 -0.39 -3.51 -5.23
N ASP A 121 0.50 -2.75 -4.60
CA ASP A 121 1.95 -2.96 -4.66
C ASP A 121 2.57 -3.55 -3.38
N GLY A 122 1.81 -3.59 -2.29
CA GLY A 122 2.23 -4.07 -0.97
C GLY A 122 3.24 -3.16 -0.26
N GLN A 123 3.47 -1.93 -0.72
CA GLN A 123 4.40 -1.00 -0.10
C GLN A 123 3.67 -0.12 0.90
N CYS A 124 3.53 -0.61 2.13
CA CYS A 124 2.62 -0.03 3.12
C CYS A 124 3.31 0.82 4.20
N VAL A 125 4.64 0.74 4.36
CA VAL A 125 5.37 1.43 5.43
C VAL A 125 6.34 2.45 4.87
N LYS A 126 6.37 3.67 5.42
CA LYS A 126 7.30 4.71 4.99
C LYS A 126 8.65 4.54 5.68
N LYS A 127 9.70 4.27 4.91
CA LYS A 127 11.09 4.12 5.38
C LYS A 127 12.04 4.88 4.46
N GLY A 128 12.83 5.81 5.01
CA GLY A 128 13.78 6.60 4.22
C GLY A 128 13.10 7.43 3.11
N GLY A 129 11.90 7.93 3.37
CA GLY A 129 11.11 8.71 2.39
C GLY A 129 10.43 7.88 1.29
N LYS A 130 10.54 6.54 1.32
CA LYS A 130 9.92 5.63 0.35
C LYS A 130 8.94 4.68 1.04
N CYS A 131 7.91 4.27 0.32
CA CYS A 131 7.04 3.20 0.77
C CYS A 131 7.70 1.84 0.51
N VAL A 132 7.61 0.92 1.48
CA VAL A 132 8.20 -0.41 1.40
C VAL A 132 7.28 -1.47 2.00
N ALA A 133 7.41 -2.69 1.50
CA ALA A 133 6.83 -3.89 2.08
C ALA A 133 7.78 -4.43 3.17
N LEU A 134 7.30 -4.55 4.41
CA LEU A 134 8.08 -5.18 5.49
C LEU A 134 7.67 -6.63 5.80
N SER A 135 6.48 -7.06 5.40
CA SER A 135 5.98 -8.41 5.67
C SER A 135 5.12 -8.95 4.52
N LYS A 136 4.88 -10.26 4.53
CA LYS A 136 3.95 -10.93 3.59
C LYS A 136 2.52 -10.38 3.68
N PHE A 137 2.11 -9.84 4.82
CA PHE A 137 0.76 -9.30 5.01
C PHE A 137 0.53 -8.04 4.18
N HIS A 138 1.58 -7.24 3.97
CA HIS A 138 1.52 -6.14 3.03
C HIS A 138 1.39 -6.62 1.58
N CYS A 139 2.16 -7.64 1.19
CA CYS A 139 2.04 -8.22 -0.16
C CYS A 139 0.69 -8.90 -0.41
N ASN A 140 0.06 -9.38 0.65
CA ASN A 140 -1.30 -9.91 0.65
C ASN A 140 -2.36 -8.81 0.76
N SER A 141 -1.99 -7.58 1.11
CA SER A 141 -2.89 -6.50 1.53
C SER A 141 -3.97 -6.98 2.52
N SER A 142 -3.56 -7.79 3.49
CA SER A 142 -4.46 -8.51 4.40
C SER A 142 -3.73 -8.85 5.69
N SER A 143 -4.42 -8.80 6.82
CA SER A 143 -3.88 -9.23 8.13
C SER A 143 -3.92 -10.75 8.34
N SER A 144 -4.11 -11.52 7.27
CA SER A 144 -4.19 -12.98 7.30
C SER A 144 -3.41 -13.60 6.14
N ASP A 145 -3.30 -14.93 6.13
CA ASP A 145 -2.68 -15.67 5.04
C ASP A 145 -3.53 -15.71 3.75
N ILE A 146 -4.75 -15.16 3.79
CA ILE A 146 -5.63 -15.04 2.62
C ILE A 146 -5.36 -13.69 1.95
N PRO A 147 -4.83 -13.66 0.71
CA PRO A 147 -4.57 -12.41 0.01
C PRO A 147 -5.86 -11.71 -0.46
N ASP A 148 -5.89 -10.38 -0.37
CA ASP A 148 -6.91 -9.56 -0.98
C ASP A 148 -6.91 -9.77 -2.51
N PRO A 149 -8.08 -9.75 -3.19
CA PRO A 149 -8.18 -9.94 -4.63
C PRO A 149 -7.28 -9.02 -5.46
N GLU A 150 -7.06 -7.79 -5.04
CA GLU A 150 -6.26 -6.78 -5.77
C GLU A 150 -4.78 -6.77 -5.37
N SER A 151 -4.41 -7.56 -4.36
CA SER A 151 -3.04 -7.60 -3.84
C SER A 151 -2.01 -8.05 -4.87
N ALA A 152 -0.78 -7.58 -4.72
CA ALA A 152 0.37 -8.03 -5.51
C ALA A 152 0.53 -9.56 -5.47
N CYS A 153 0.26 -10.18 -4.31
CA CYS A 153 0.26 -11.62 -4.16
C CYS A 153 -0.80 -12.29 -5.04
N LYS A 154 -2.06 -11.83 -4.99
CA LYS A 154 -3.15 -12.47 -5.75
C LYS A 154 -3.02 -12.24 -7.25
N GLN A 155 -2.74 -11.00 -7.65
CA GLN A 155 -2.69 -10.61 -9.05
C GLN A 155 -1.44 -11.15 -9.74
N GLN A 156 -0.29 -11.07 -9.07
CA GLN A 156 1.03 -11.25 -9.70
C GLN A 156 1.86 -12.38 -9.09
N GLY A 157 1.33 -13.11 -8.10
CA GLY A 157 2.07 -14.17 -7.38
C GLY A 157 3.21 -13.65 -6.50
N ARG A 158 3.26 -12.32 -6.28
CA ARG A 158 4.32 -11.65 -5.53
C ARG A 158 3.97 -11.60 -4.04
N CYS A 159 4.12 -12.74 -3.37
CA CYS A 159 3.64 -12.93 -2.00
C CYS A 159 4.72 -12.79 -0.92
N ALA A 160 6.01 -12.77 -1.31
CA ALA A 160 7.13 -12.69 -0.40
C ALA A 160 7.74 -11.28 -0.41
N VAL A 161 8.37 -10.88 0.69
CA VAL A 161 9.09 -9.61 0.76
C VAL A 161 10.57 -9.85 0.49
N LYS A 162 11.14 -9.05 -0.41
CA LYS A 162 12.58 -8.96 -0.65
C LYS A 162 12.94 -7.51 -0.95
N ASP A 163 13.95 -7.00 -0.23
CA ASP A 163 14.48 -5.65 -0.40
C ASP A 163 13.41 -4.55 -0.35
N GLY A 164 12.43 -4.70 0.53
CA GLY A 164 11.33 -3.74 0.70
C GLY A 164 10.24 -3.81 -0.38
N THR A 165 10.23 -4.86 -1.21
CA THR A 165 9.26 -5.04 -2.29
C THR A 165 8.65 -6.43 -2.28
N CYS A 166 7.45 -6.56 -2.87
CA CYS A 166 6.81 -7.85 -3.06
C CYS A 166 7.37 -8.57 -4.27
N VAL A 167 7.77 -9.83 -4.09
CA VAL A 167 8.39 -10.68 -5.11
C VAL A 167 7.74 -12.06 -5.17
N ALA A 168 7.78 -12.66 -6.35
CA ALA A 168 7.47 -14.07 -6.55
C ALA A 168 8.71 -14.91 -6.23
N ASP A 169 8.63 -15.73 -5.20
CA ASP A 169 9.73 -16.54 -4.66
C ASP A 169 9.63 -18.02 -5.06
N SER A 170 8.51 -18.43 -5.64
CA SER A 170 8.24 -19.83 -5.94
C SER A 170 7.17 -20.02 -7.03
N ASN A 171 7.30 -21.10 -7.80
CA ASN A 171 6.32 -21.50 -8.81
C ASN A 171 4.94 -21.77 -8.19
N ALA A 172 4.88 -22.23 -6.94
CA ALA A 172 3.62 -22.46 -6.24
C ALA A 172 2.80 -21.17 -6.06
N LYS A 173 3.45 -20.06 -5.71
CA LYS A 173 2.79 -18.76 -5.59
C LYS A 173 2.37 -18.23 -6.96
N CYS A 174 3.22 -18.36 -7.97
CA CYS A 174 2.86 -18.02 -9.34
C CYS A 174 1.65 -18.83 -9.85
N ALA A 175 1.64 -20.14 -9.65
CA ALA A 175 0.54 -21.01 -10.06
C ALA A 175 -0.82 -20.62 -9.43
N SER A 176 -0.80 -20.07 -8.22
CA SER A 176 -2.02 -19.63 -7.53
C SER A 176 -2.56 -18.26 -8.00
N SER A 177 -1.72 -17.49 -8.70
CA SER A 177 -1.99 -16.11 -9.10
C SER A 177 -2.88 -15.98 -10.33
N ASP A 178 -3.43 -14.78 -10.52
CA ASP A 178 -4.18 -14.45 -11.74
C ASP A 178 -3.28 -14.35 -12.97
N ALA A 179 -2.02 -13.91 -12.82
CA ALA A 179 -1.03 -13.89 -13.89
C ALA A 179 -0.80 -15.29 -14.51
N CYS A 180 -0.74 -16.34 -13.69
CA CYS A 180 -0.67 -17.71 -14.24
C CYS A 180 -1.97 -18.12 -14.94
N LYS A 181 -3.12 -17.91 -14.28
CA LYS A 181 -4.43 -18.37 -14.77
C LYS A 181 -4.88 -17.67 -16.05
N LYS A 182 -4.55 -16.39 -16.21
CA LYS A 182 -5.00 -15.54 -17.32
C LYS A 182 -3.93 -15.31 -18.36
N GLU A 183 -2.66 -15.24 -17.95
CA GLU A 183 -1.54 -14.84 -18.80
C GLU A 183 -0.46 -15.93 -18.96
N THR A 184 -0.68 -17.11 -18.39
CA THR A 184 0.24 -18.26 -18.50
C THR A 184 1.63 -17.99 -17.89
N GLN A 185 1.71 -17.00 -16.98
CA GLN A 185 2.92 -16.66 -16.23
C GLN A 185 2.98 -17.47 -14.93
N CYS A 186 3.44 -18.72 -15.01
CA CYS A 186 3.35 -19.68 -13.90
C CYS A 186 4.68 -20.00 -13.22
N THR A 187 5.80 -19.50 -13.77
CA THR A 187 7.15 -19.79 -13.27
C THR A 187 7.74 -18.59 -12.55
N ALA A 188 8.32 -18.76 -11.36
CA ALA A 188 9.00 -17.68 -10.65
C ALA A 188 10.42 -17.48 -11.20
N ALA A 189 10.70 -16.28 -11.68
CA ALA A 189 12.02 -15.85 -12.14
C ALA A 189 12.22 -14.35 -11.86
N ASP A 190 13.39 -13.97 -11.35
CA ASP A 190 13.76 -12.57 -11.05
C ASP A 190 12.72 -11.81 -10.22
N GLY A 191 12.14 -12.49 -9.23
CA GLY A 191 11.11 -11.93 -8.35
C GLY A 191 9.74 -11.72 -9.02
N ARG A 192 9.51 -12.28 -10.20
CA ARG A 192 8.25 -12.15 -10.96
C ARG A 192 7.75 -13.51 -11.42
N CYS A 193 6.47 -13.58 -11.72
CA CYS A 193 5.92 -14.70 -12.46
C CYS A 193 6.11 -14.47 -13.95
N VAL A 194 6.60 -15.47 -14.66
CA VAL A 194 6.93 -15.43 -16.08
C VAL A 194 6.41 -16.69 -16.78
N ALA A 195 6.15 -16.55 -18.07
CA ALA A 195 5.87 -17.67 -18.96
C ALA A 195 7.18 -18.22 -19.54
N THR A 196 7.33 -19.54 -19.53
CA THR A 196 8.41 -20.24 -20.23
C THR A 196 8.01 -20.57 -21.66
N GLN A 197 8.98 -20.99 -22.48
CA GLN A 197 8.70 -21.43 -23.85
C GLN A 197 7.71 -22.60 -23.88
N ASP A 198 7.83 -23.52 -22.92
CA ASP A 198 6.94 -24.65 -22.75
C ASP A 198 5.52 -24.20 -22.37
N ASP A 199 5.40 -23.23 -21.47
CA ASP A 199 4.11 -22.66 -21.08
C ASP A 199 3.43 -22.02 -22.31
N CYS A 200 4.18 -21.25 -23.10
CA CYS A 200 3.63 -20.57 -24.26
C CYS A 200 3.15 -21.52 -25.35
N THR A 201 3.94 -22.55 -25.69
CA THR A 201 3.56 -23.52 -26.74
C THR A 201 2.33 -24.34 -26.40
N LYS A 202 2.09 -24.60 -25.10
CA LYS A 202 0.93 -25.35 -24.60
C LYS A 202 -0.29 -24.45 -24.31
N SER A 203 -0.14 -23.14 -24.38
CA SER A 203 -1.19 -22.18 -24.01
C SER A 203 -2.31 -22.08 -25.05
N GLN A 204 -3.52 -21.73 -24.57
CA GLN A 204 -4.63 -21.36 -25.45
C GLN A 204 -4.28 -20.10 -26.28
N ALA A 205 -3.48 -19.19 -25.74
CA ALA A 205 -3.02 -17.99 -26.45
C ALA A 205 -2.18 -18.36 -27.69
N CYS A 206 -1.36 -19.40 -27.62
CA CYS A 206 -0.66 -19.95 -28.79
C CYS A 206 -1.63 -20.62 -29.76
N ALA A 207 -2.46 -21.56 -29.29
CA ALA A 207 -3.36 -22.33 -30.16
C ALA A 207 -4.38 -21.44 -30.89
N ALA A 208 -4.98 -20.48 -30.19
CA ALA A 208 -6.00 -19.60 -30.74
C ALA A 208 -5.38 -18.36 -31.41
N GLY A 209 -4.44 -17.69 -30.75
CA GLY A 209 -3.94 -16.36 -31.12
C GLY A 209 -2.51 -16.31 -31.65
N GLY A 210 -1.80 -17.44 -31.71
CA GLY A 210 -0.43 -17.52 -32.23
C GLY A 210 0.63 -16.94 -31.31
N GLN A 211 0.34 -16.73 -30.02
CA GLN A 211 1.33 -16.26 -29.03
C GLN A 211 2.17 -17.43 -28.51
N CYS A 212 2.99 -18.02 -29.37
CA CYS A 212 3.69 -19.28 -29.09
C CYS A 212 5.13 -19.12 -28.59
N THR A 213 5.68 -17.91 -28.60
CA THR A 213 7.08 -17.65 -28.26
C THR A 213 7.17 -16.93 -26.91
N ALA A 214 8.00 -17.45 -26.00
CA ALA A 214 8.30 -16.77 -24.74
C ALA A 214 9.31 -15.65 -24.97
N LYS A 215 8.93 -14.43 -24.61
CA LYS A 215 9.80 -13.25 -24.69
C LYS A 215 9.48 -12.32 -23.53
N ASP A 216 10.52 -11.86 -22.83
CA ASP A 216 10.41 -10.96 -21.67
C ASP A 216 9.43 -11.49 -20.58
N GLY A 217 9.41 -12.81 -20.43
CA GLY A 217 8.54 -13.52 -19.49
C GLY A 217 7.06 -13.57 -19.89
N LYS A 218 6.72 -13.28 -21.15
CA LYS A 218 5.35 -13.32 -21.68
C LYS A 218 5.26 -14.15 -22.96
N CYS A 219 4.05 -14.62 -23.27
CA CYS A 219 3.77 -15.29 -24.52
C CYS A 219 3.38 -14.28 -25.61
N VAL A 220 4.15 -14.27 -26.70
CA VAL A 220 3.98 -13.35 -27.81
C VAL A 220 4.12 -14.06 -29.16
N ALA A 221 3.53 -13.48 -30.19
CA ALA A 221 3.76 -13.86 -31.58
C ALA A 221 4.97 -13.11 -32.11
N VAL A 222 6.06 -13.83 -32.41
CA VAL A 222 7.30 -13.23 -32.92
C VAL A 222 7.48 -13.58 -34.40
N THR A 223 7.09 -14.79 -34.80
CA THR A 223 7.30 -15.27 -36.15
C THR A 223 5.98 -15.47 -36.88
N ALA A 224 6.03 -15.43 -38.22
CA ALA A 224 4.88 -15.81 -39.05
C ALA A 224 4.46 -17.28 -38.82
N ALA A 225 5.38 -18.15 -38.39
CA ALA A 225 5.04 -19.53 -38.07
C ALA A 225 4.15 -19.63 -36.82
N ASP A 226 4.36 -18.75 -35.83
CA ASP A 226 3.52 -18.67 -34.62
C ASP A 226 2.08 -18.34 -35.02
N CYS A 227 1.91 -17.34 -35.89
CA CYS A 227 0.60 -16.91 -36.36
C CYS A 227 -0.08 -17.90 -37.30
N LYS A 228 0.64 -18.46 -38.27
CA LYS A 228 0.07 -19.37 -39.28
C LYS A 228 -0.53 -20.65 -38.68
N LYS A 229 -0.01 -21.11 -37.53
CA LYS A 229 -0.53 -22.29 -36.84
C LYS A 229 -1.82 -22.00 -36.06
N SER A 230 -2.06 -20.73 -35.72
CA SER A 230 -3.17 -20.30 -34.87
C SER A 230 -4.55 -20.48 -35.51
N GLY A 231 -5.56 -20.67 -34.66
CA GLY A 231 -6.96 -20.66 -35.08
C GLY A 231 -7.38 -19.34 -35.74
N ASN A 232 -6.95 -18.21 -35.19
CA ASN A 232 -7.29 -16.88 -35.70
C ASN A 232 -6.75 -16.62 -37.11
N CYS A 233 -5.56 -17.12 -37.43
CA CYS A 233 -5.07 -17.09 -38.81
C CYS A 233 -5.97 -17.92 -39.74
N LYS A 234 -6.21 -19.19 -39.37
CA LYS A 234 -7.02 -20.12 -40.18
C LYS A 234 -8.44 -19.62 -40.41
N GLN A 235 -9.04 -18.95 -39.43
CA GLN A 235 -10.44 -18.52 -39.49
C GLN A 235 -10.61 -17.13 -40.10
N SER A 236 -9.79 -16.18 -39.65
CA SER A 236 -10.03 -14.74 -39.87
C SER A 236 -8.86 -14.01 -40.53
N GLY A 237 -7.77 -14.71 -40.85
CA GLY A 237 -6.60 -14.13 -41.52
C GLY A 237 -5.66 -13.37 -40.60
N LEU A 238 -5.70 -13.54 -39.27
CA LEU A 238 -4.67 -12.94 -38.40
C LEU A 238 -3.38 -13.77 -38.47
N CYS A 239 -2.63 -13.63 -39.56
CA CYS A 239 -1.54 -14.54 -39.92
C CYS A 239 -0.15 -13.91 -39.87
N THR A 240 -0.06 -12.61 -39.63
CA THR A 240 1.22 -11.87 -39.60
C THR A 240 1.51 -11.34 -38.20
N PRO A 241 2.71 -11.58 -37.62
CA PRO A 241 3.07 -11.05 -36.32
C PRO A 241 3.22 -9.53 -36.38
N LYS A 242 2.59 -8.84 -35.44
CA LYS A 242 2.66 -7.39 -35.26
C LYS A 242 2.45 -7.06 -33.78
N ASP A 243 3.37 -6.30 -33.20
CA ASP A 243 3.31 -5.86 -31.79
C ASP A 243 3.09 -7.00 -30.78
N GLY A 244 3.75 -8.14 -31.02
CA GLY A 244 3.69 -9.33 -30.17
C GLY A 244 2.37 -10.12 -30.28
N LYS A 245 1.50 -9.77 -31.22
CA LYS A 245 0.23 -10.46 -31.52
C LYS A 245 0.15 -10.82 -32.99
N CYS A 246 -0.77 -11.69 -33.35
CA CYS A 246 -1.08 -11.93 -34.75
C CYS A 246 -2.10 -10.91 -35.25
N ALA A 247 -1.85 -10.37 -36.43
CA ALA A 247 -2.62 -9.33 -37.06
C ALA A 247 -2.94 -9.69 -38.52
N LEU A 248 -4.03 -9.10 -39.00
CA LEU A 248 -4.38 -9.07 -40.40
C LEU A 248 -3.73 -7.83 -41.02
N THR A 249 -2.83 -8.01 -41.99
CA THR A 249 -2.01 -6.91 -42.53
C THR A 249 -2.07 -6.80 -44.06
N SER A 250 -2.58 -7.82 -44.75
CA SER A 250 -2.57 -7.88 -46.20
C SER A 250 -3.67 -8.78 -46.76
N SER A 251 -3.99 -8.66 -48.05
CA SER A 251 -4.92 -9.58 -48.72
C SER A 251 -4.37 -11.02 -48.78
N ALA A 252 -3.05 -11.21 -48.71
CA ALA A 252 -2.44 -12.53 -48.61
C ALA A 252 -2.85 -13.24 -47.30
N ASP A 253 -3.02 -12.47 -46.23
CA ASP A 253 -3.51 -12.98 -44.96
C ASP A 253 -4.99 -13.42 -45.07
N CYS A 254 -5.82 -12.67 -45.81
CA CYS A 254 -7.20 -13.06 -46.09
C CYS A 254 -7.29 -14.32 -46.95
N ALA A 255 -6.46 -14.41 -48.00
CA ALA A 255 -6.52 -15.47 -49.00
C ALA A 255 -6.32 -16.88 -48.41
N GLN A 256 -5.50 -17.01 -47.36
CA GLN A 256 -5.23 -18.29 -46.70
C GLN A 256 -6.26 -18.67 -45.61
N ALA A 257 -7.22 -17.81 -45.32
CA ALA A 257 -8.19 -18.00 -44.25
C ALA A 257 -9.56 -18.50 -44.75
N GLN A 258 -10.31 -19.14 -43.85
CA GLN A 258 -11.67 -19.60 -44.14
C GLN A 258 -12.62 -18.46 -44.51
N VAL A 259 -12.37 -17.23 -44.03
CA VAL A 259 -13.13 -16.04 -44.44
C VAL A 259 -13.07 -15.80 -45.96
N CYS A 260 -11.95 -16.08 -46.61
CA CYS A 260 -11.86 -16.04 -48.07
C CYS A 260 -12.48 -17.29 -48.71
N THR A 261 -12.07 -18.50 -48.30
CA THR A 261 -12.48 -19.73 -49.01
C THR A 261 -13.96 -20.07 -48.85
N LYS A 262 -14.59 -19.74 -47.72
CA LYS A 262 -16.01 -20.04 -47.45
C LYS A 262 -16.94 -18.85 -47.70
N PHE A 263 -16.46 -17.63 -47.46
CA PHE A 263 -17.32 -16.43 -47.51
C PHE A 263 -16.91 -15.44 -48.62
N GLN A 264 -15.94 -15.81 -49.46
CA GLN A 264 -15.47 -15.01 -50.61
C GLN A 264 -15.03 -13.60 -50.21
N ARG A 265 -14.46 -13.47 -49.01
CA ARG A 265 -13.90 -12.22 -48.49
C ARG A 265 -12.38 -12.31 -48.49
N CYS A 266 -11.75 -11.97 -49.61
CA CYS A 266 -10.34 -12.22 -49.87
C CYS A 266 -9.48 -10.94 -49.91
N THR A 267 -10.09 -9.76 -49.86
CA THR A 267 -9.39 -8.47 -49.98
C THR A 267 -9.23 -7.81 -48.62
N PHE A 268 -8.01 -7.46 -48.23
CA PHE A 268 -7.78 -6.68 -47.01
C PHE A 268 -8.17 -5.23 -47.23
N LYS A 269 -9.14 -4.76 -46.44
CA LYS A 269 -9.64 -3.39 -46.48
C LYS A 269 -10.27 -3.03 -45.13
N ASP A 270 -10.09 -1.79 -44.66
CA ASP A 270 -10.69 -1.28 -43.42
C ASP A 270 -10.43 -2.16 -42.17
N GLY A 271 -9.25 -2.78 -42.10
CA GLY A 271 -8.87 -3.66 -40.99
C GLY A 271 -9.49 -5.06 -41.01
N GLY A 272 -10.19 -5.43 -42.09
CA GLY A 272 -10.87 -6.72 -42.23
C GLY A 272 -10.73 -7.34 -43.62
N CYS A 273 -11.19 -8.58 -43.74
CA CYS A 273 -11.31 -9.27 -45.02
C CYS A 273 -12.68 -8.96 -45.65
N ASN A 274 -12.67 -8.49 -46.88
CA ASN A 274 -13.82 -8.03 -47.65
C ASN A 274 -13.88 -8.75 -49.00
N LYS A 275 -15.03 -8.68 -49.66
CA LYS A 275 -15.24 -9.25 -51.00
C LYS A 275 -14.25 -8.66 -52.01
#